data_AF-A0A6G7BPE8-F1
#
_entry.id   AF-A0A6G7BPE8-F1
#
_cell.length_a   1.000
_cell.length_b   1.000
_cell.length_c   1.000
_cell.angle_alpha   90.00
_cell.angle_beta   90.00
_cell.angle_gamma   90.00
#
_symmetry.space_group_name_H-M   'P 1'
#
loop_
_entity.id
_entity.type
_entity.pdbx_description
1 polymer ?
#
loop_
_entity_poly.entity_id
_entity_poly.type
_entity_poly.pdbx_seq_one_letter_code
_entity_poly.pdbx_strand_id
1 'polypeptide(L)'
;MNKGEQLSADTILPIMSRGLGLLLAIDMWRLWPDLSMLFGQGTFLDEESISSQQRPDTVSIHTLIANLPEYTLASLEWIHFFGLLYIICGLALFFDHYRKVAMLGLIILHYLFFIANYTWSYGADYLAQTGLFFSVIFCFFRSRWLPNEKWAALGTKLFRWQLTFVYFFAGLGKAVGPTWWNGEAMWKALQQPLSPALVTIPQSAQQFTALWVGLGIATLLLELGYGLLWIKGRVRIYISTGIILMHLGIALTMGLVHFSCLMIWYNLCAWDHPLLHRIAKPVIKLLETAEPTLQVRTATADLDTREGGNNKHVK
;
A
#
# COMPACT_ATOMS: atom_id res chain seq x y z
N MET A 1 23.29 -8.74 -2.95
CA MET A 1 23.05 -7.45 -2.28
C MET A 1 24.10 -7.26 -1.22
N ASN A 2 24.97 -6.28 -1.40
CA ASN A 2 25.87 -5.82 -0.33
C ASN A 2 25.01 -5.28 0.82
N LYS A 3 25.46 -5.46 2.07
CA LYS A 3 24.74 -5.03 3.28
C LYS A 3 24.46 -3.51 3.36
N GLY A 4 25.02 -2.69 2.45
CA GLY A 4 24.95 -1.23 2.47
C GLY A 4 23.82 -0.57 1.67
N GLU A 5 22.90 -1.33 1.07
CA GLU A 5 21.81 -0.76 0.23
C GLU A 5 20.40 -0.91 0.81
N GLN A 6 20.22 -1.52 2.00
CA GLN A 6 18.86 -1.69 2.55
C GLN A 6 18.33 -0.40 3.16
N LEU A 7 17.10 -0.01 2.79
CA LEU A 7 16.45 1.15 3.40
C LEU A 7 16.12 0.87 4.87
N SER A 8 16.31 1.90 5.69
CA SER A 8 15.93 1.87 7.10
C SER A 8 14.40 1.88 7.25
N ALA A 9 13.91 1.30 8.36
CA ALA A 9 12.46 1.12 8.56
C ALA A 9 11.70 2.46 8.69
N ASP A 10 12.35 3.45 9.27
CA ASP A 10 11.89 4.84 9.38
C ASP A 10 11.88 5.59 8.03
N THR A 11 12.53 5.06 7.00
CA THR A 11 12.43 5.53 5.61
C THR A 11 11.35 4.77 4.84
N ILE A 12 11.26 3.44 5.01
CA ILE A 12 10.31 2.58 4.28
C ILE A 12 8.85 2.94 4.57
N LEU A 13 8.47 3.14 5.84
CA LEU A 13 7.07 3.41 6.20
C LEU A 13 6.54 4.75 5.64
N PRO A 14 7.29 5.86 5.70
CA PRO A 14 6.92 7.09 5.01
C PRO A 14 6.81 6.93 3.49
N ILE A 15 7.73 6.18 2.86
CA ILE A 15 7.63 5.88 1.42
C ILE A 15 6.33 5.13 1.14
N MET A 16 6.07 4.04 1.87
CA MET A 16 4.86 3.24 1.76
C MET A 16 3.60 4.11 1.85
N SER A 17 3.54 5.00 2.85
CA SER A 17 2.41 5.92 3.05
C SER A 17 2.22 6.88 1.88
N ARG A 18 3.31 7.47 1.35
CA ARG A 18 3.26 8.37 0.18
C ARG A 18 2.74 7.67 -1.07
N GLY A 19 3.25 6.47 -1.37
CA GLY A 19 2.78 5.69 -2.52
C GLY A 19 1.34 5.21 -2.36
N LEU A 20 0.93 4.82 -1.15
CA LEU A 20 -0.47 4.49 -0.86
C LEU A 20 -1.38 5.70 -1.10
N GLY A 21 -1.00 6.88 -0.60
CA GLY A 21 -1.70 8.14 -0.85
C GLY A 21 -1.91 8.43 -2.33
N LEU A 22 -0.85 8.26 -3.13
CA LEU A 22 -0.91 8.46 -4.58
C LEU A 22 -1.86 7.45 -5.25
N LEU A 23 -1.76 6.16 -4.90
CA LEU A 23 -2.63 5.13 -5.45
C LEU A 23 -4.10 5.40 -5.14
N LEU A 24 -4.40 5.77 -3.90
CA LEU A 24 -5.75 6.13 -3.48
C LEU A 24 -6.25 7.40 -4.18
N ALA A 25 -5.42 8.43 -4.32
CA ALA A 25 -5.80 9.65 -5.04
C ALA A 25 -6.12 9.37 -6.52
N ILE A 26 -5.30 8.55 -7.18
CA ILE A 26 -5.54 8.13 -8.58
C ILE A 26 -6.84 7.32 -8.68
N ASP A 27 -7.10 6.43 -7.73
CA ASP A 27 -8.29 5.59 -7.74
C ASP A 27 -9.57 6.41 -7.54
N MET A 28 -9.56 7.33 -6.57
CA MET A 28 -10.67 8.27 -6.37
C MET A 28 -10.89 9.18 -7.59
N TRP A 29 -9.81 9.62 -8.25
CA TRP A 29 -9.91 10.37 -9.50
C TRP A 29 -10.53 9.53 -10.63
N ARG A 30 -10.21 8.24 -10.71
CA ARG A 30 -10.83 7.32 -11.67
C ARG A 30 -12.31 7.11 -11.39
N LEU A 31 -12.68 7.03 -10.11
CA LEU A 31 -14.06 6.89 -9.65
C LEU A 31 -14.89 8.17 -9.82
N TRP A 32 -14.24 9.31 -10.07
CA TRP A 32 -14.86 10.63 -10.11
C TRP A 32 -16.15 10.73 -10.94
N PRO A 33 -16.21 10.21 -12.18
CA PRO A 33 -17.42 10.28 -12.99
C PRO A 33 -18.61 9.52 -12.39
N ASP A 34 -18.32 8.47 -11.62
CA ASP A 34 -19.29 7.53 -11.08
C ASP A 34 -19.64 7.82 -9.61
N LEU A 35 -18.99 8.82 -8.97
CA LEU A 35 -19.20 9.15 -7.56
C LEU A 35 -20.66 9.49 -7.26
N SER A 36 -21.33 10.24 -8.13
CA SER A 36 -22.74 10.58 -7.99
C SER A 36 -23.65 9.36 -8.14
N MET A 37 -23.28 8.38 -8.96
CA MET A 37 -24.05 7.15 -9.15
C MET A 37 -23.86 6.17 -8.00
N LEU A 38 -22.65 6.11 -7.42
CA LEU A 38 -22.32 5.18 -6.35
C LEU A 38 -22.71 5.69 -4.97
N PHE A 39 -22.56 7.00 -4.74
CA PHE A 39 -22.73 7.60 -3.42
C PHE A 39 -23.85 8.67 -3.36
N GLY A 40 -24.47 9.02 -4.49
CA GLY A 40 -25.54 10.03 -4.57
C GLY A 40 -26.92 9.55 -4.14
N GLN A 41 -27.87 10.48 -4.08
CA GLN A 41 -29.29 10.20 -3.79
C GLN A 41 -30.01 9.46 -4.94
N GLY A 42 -29.43 9.46 -6.14
CA GLY A 42 -29.95 8.79 -7.34
C GLY A 42 -29.21 7.50 -7.68
N THR A 43 -28.82 6.72 -6.68
CA THR A 43 -28.21 5.40 -6.86
C THR A 43 -29.13 4.47 -7.65
N PHE A 44 -28.56 3.57 -8.45
CA PHE A 44 -29.31 2.45 -9.07
C PHE A 44 -29.97 1.52 -8.03
N LEU A 45 -29.63 1.68 -6.76
CA LEU A 45 -30.16 0.94 -5.62
C LEU A 45 -31.10 1.84 -4.82
N ASP A 46 -32.28 1.31 -4.53
CA ASP A 46 -33.29 1.94 -3.68
C ASP A 46 -32.72 2.26 -2.28
N GLU A 47 -33.19 3.34 -1.67
CA GLU A 47 -32.71 3.84 -0.37
C GLU A 47 -32.90 2.80 0.76
N GLU A 48 -33.93 1.96 0.63
CA GLU A 48 -34.20 0.81 1.50
C GLU A 48 -33.16 -0.33 1.31
N SER A 49 -32.65 -0.51 0.09
CA SER A 49 -31.60 -1.48 -0.23
C SER A 49 -30.22 -1.02 0.28
N ILE A 50 -29.96 0.28 0.25
CA ILE A 50 -28.71 0.87 0.78
C ILE A 50 -28.71 0.82 2.31
N SER A 51 -29.81 1.22 2.96
CA SER A 51 -29.91 1.22 4.42
C SER A 51 -29.90 -0.20 5.02
N SER A 52 -30.48 -1.19 4.33
CA SER A 52 -30.43 -2.60 4.76
C SER A 52 -29.06 -3.28 4.54
N GLN A 53 -28.22 -2.74 3.66
CA GLN A 53 -26.87 -3.25 3.38
C GLN A 53 -25.74 -2.49 4.11
N GLN A 54 -26.06 -1.35 4.70
CA GLN A 54 -25.17 -0.68 5.64
C GLN A 54 -25.02 -1.51 6.90
N ARG A 55 -23.82 -1.52 7.48
CA ARG A 55 -23.66 -2.11 8.82
C ARG A 55 -24.49 -1.30 9.81
N PRO A 56 -25.33 -1.95 10.63
CA PRO A 56 -26.02 -1.29 11.72
C PRO A 56 -24.99 -0.50 12.54
N ASP A 57 -25.32 0.73 12.90
CA ASP A 57 -24.52 1.61 13.77
C ASP A 57 -23.16 2.10 13.20
N THR A 58 -22.98 2.10 11.87
CA THR A 58 -21.79 2.69 11.23
C THR A 58 -22.08 4.02 10.54
N VAL A 59 -21.11 4.93 10.61
CA VAL A 59 -21.17 6.21 9.89
C VAL A 59 -20.54 6.01 8.52
N SER A 60 -21.37 5.98 7.48
CA SER A 60 -20.96 6.02 6.07
C SER A 60 -20.98 7.45 5.53
N ILE A 61 -20.39 7.65 4.34
CA ILE A 61 -20.45 8.94 3.65
C ILE A 61 -21.90 9.41 3.43
N HIS A 62 -22.82 8.49 3.14
CA HIS A 62 -24.25 8.81 3.01
C HIS A 62 -24.83 9.35 4.30
N THR A 63 -24.61 8.65 5.42
CA THR A 63 -25.12 9.08 6.72
C THR A 63 -24.50 10.40 7.16
N LEU A 64 -23.22 10.65 6.85
CA LEU A 64 -22.57 11.91 7.14
C LEU A 64 -23.25 13.06 6.37
N ILE A 65 -23.48 12.87 5.07
CA ILE A 65 -24.07 13.88 4.18
C ILE A 65 -25.55 14.12 4.53
N ALA A 66 -26.29 13.08 4.93
CA ALA A 66 -27.68 13.20 5.39
C ALA A 66 -27.83 14.08 6.65
N ASN A 67 -26.78 14.20 7.46
CA ASN A 67 -26.77 15.06 8.65
C ASN A 67 -26.23 16.48 8.38
N LEU A 68 -25.88 16.81 7.13
CA LEU A 68 -25.41 18.16 6.78
C LEU A 68 -26.57 19.11 6.49
N PRO A 69 -26.39 20.42 6.75
CA PRO A 69 -27.35 21.44 6.32
C PRO A 69 -27.59 21.34 4.80
N GLU A 70 -28.83 21.52 4.37
CA GLU A 70 -29.21 21.58 2.94
C GLU A 70 -29.00 20.27 2.14
N TYR A 71 -28.96 19.12 2.83
CA TYR A 71 -28.83 17.77 2.23
C TYR A 71 -29.69 17.54 0.98
N THR A 72 -30.95 17.98 0.98
CA THR A 72 -31.91 17.71 -0.10
C THR A 72 -31.57 18.43 -1.41
N LEU A 73 -30.81 19.52 -1.37
CA LEU A 73 -30.48 20.33 -2.55
C LEU A 73 -29.02 20.15 -3.00
N ALA A 74 -28.11 19.86 -2.08
CA ALA A 74 -26.65 19.86 -2.33
C ALA A 74 -25.95 18.50 -2.13
N SER A 75 -26.68 17.39 -2.01
CA SER A 75 -26.09 16.06 -1.75
C SER A 75 -24.98 15.67 -2.73
N LEU A 76 -25.15 15.98 -4.03
CA LEU A 76 -24.15 15.75 -5.07
C LEU A 76 -22.90 16.60 -4.87
N GLU A 77 -23.05 17.85 -4.47
CA GLU A 77 -21.92 18.76 -4.22
C GLU A 77 -21.08 18.27 -3.03
N TRP A 78 -21.74 17.79 -1.96
CA TRP A 78 -21.07 17.24 -0.79
C TRP A 78 -20.23 16.00 -1.10
N ILE A 79 -20.73 15.07 -1.93
CA ILE A 79 -19.98 13.86 -2.31
C ILE A 79 -18.69 14.22 -3.06
N HIS A 80 -18.79 15.11 -4.05
CA HIS A 80 -17.62 15.56 -4.80
C HIS A 80 -16.68 16.39 -3.93
N PHE A 81 -17.19 17.18 -2.98
CA PHE A 81 -16.37 17.88 -2.00
C PHE A 81 -15.54 16.90 -1.14
N PHE A 82 -16.16 15.86 -0.58
CA PHE A 82 -15.44 14.85 0.20
C PHE A 82 -14.51 13.99 -0.68
N GLY A 83 -14.88 13.71 -1.93
CA GLY A 83 -14.02 13.06 -2.91
C GLY A 83 -12.78 13.90 -3.26
N LEU A 84 -12.96 15.23 -3.41
CA LEU A 84 -11.86 16.16 -3.64
C LEU A 84 -10.95 16.22 -2.41
N LEU A 85 -11.54 16.30 -1.22
CA LEU A 85 -10.79 16.27 0.05
C LEU A 85 -9.98 14.98 0.18
N TYR A 86 -10.54 13.84 -0.22
CA TYR A 86 -9.84 12.55 -0.26
C TYR A 86 -8.60 12.60 -1.16
N ILE A 87 -8.74 13.13 -2.38
CA ILE A 87 -7.63 13.31 -3.33
C ILE A 87 -6.57 14.25 -2.74
N ILE A 88 -6.99 15.40 -2.18
CA ILE A 88 -6.10 16.37 -1.54
C ILE A 88 -5.33 15.73 -0.39
N CYS A 89 -5.99 14.97 0.49
CA CYS A 89 -5.33 14.25 1.57
C CYS A 89 -4.32 13.23 1.03
N GLY A 90 -4.65 12.48 -0.03
CA GLY A 90 -3.73 11.54 -0.68
C GLY A 90 -2.46 12.22 -1.21
N LEU A 91 -2.61 13.35 -1.90
CA LEU A 91 -1.48 14.12 -2.44
C LEU A 91 -0.70 14.88 -1.34
N ALA A 92 -1.38 15.32 -0.28
CA ALA A 92 -0.77 16.03 0.83
C ALA A 92 0.27 15.18 1.61
N LEU A 93 0.24 13.85 1.46
CA LEU A 93 1.23 12.95 2.07
C LEU A 93 2.67 13.15 1.56
N PHE A 94 2.85 13.76 0.38
CA PHE A 94 4.16 14.13 -0.15
C PHE A 94 4.76 15.37 0.53
N PHE A 95 3.94 16.15 1.24
CA PHE A 95 4.37 17.38 1.90
C PHE A 95 4.50 17.15 3.42
N ASP A 96 5.73 17.16 3.92
CA ASP A 96 6.00 16.75 5.31
C ASP A 96 5.28 17.60 6.38
N HIS A 97 4.99 18.87 6.07
CA HIS A 97 4.24 19.76 6.95
C HIS A 97 2.79 19.28 7.17
N TYR A 98 2.12 18.80 6.12
CA TYR A 98 0.70 18.40 6.15
C TYR A 98 0.50 16.89 6.36
N ARG A 99 1.56 16.09 6.19
CA ARG A 99 1.52 14.63 6.19
C ARG A 99 0.72 14.02 7.33
N LYS A 100 0.89 14.52 8.56
CA LYS A 100 0.20 14.00 9.75
C LYS A 100 -1.32 14.18 9.68
N VAL A 101 -1.76 15.39 9.35
CA VAL A 101 -3.19 15.71 9.23
C VAL A 101 -3.78 14.96 8.03
N ALA A 102 -3.04 14.90 6.92
CA ALA A 102 -3.42 14.17 5.72
C ALA A 102 -3.65 12.67 5.98
N MET A 103 -2.78 12.00 6.76
CA MET A 103 -2.97 10.58 7.12
C MET A 103 -4.26 10.37 7.92
N LEU A 104 -4.56 11.24 8.88
CA LEU A 104 -5.78 11.16 9.69
C LEU A 104 -7.03 11.45 8.86
N GLY A 105 -6.99 12.46 7.99
CA GLY A 105 -8.09 12.74 7.07
C GLY A 105 -8.34 11.56 6.13
N LEU A 106 -7.28 11.01 5.54
CA LEU A 106 -7.40 9.93 4.55
C LEU A 106 -7.93 8.62 5.15
N ILE A 107 -7.51 8.22 6.36
CA ILE A 107 -8.04 7.01 7.01
C ILE A 107 -9.53 7.14 7.37
N ILE A 108 -9.97 8.34 7.75
CA ILE A 108 -11.39 8.61 8.05
C ILE A 108 -12.18 8.59 6.75
N LEU A 109 -11.75 9.34 5.73
CA LEU A 109 -12.46 9.42 4.46
C LEU A 109 -12.51 8.06 3.75
N HIS A 110 -11.43 7.27 3.78
CA HIS A 110 -11.43 5.92 3.22
C HIS A 110 -12.41 4.99 3.96
N TYR A 111 -12.49 5.11 5.28
CA TYR A 111 -13.52 4.40 6.04
C TYR A 111 -14.93 4.80 5.61
N LEU A 112 -15.21 6.12 5.53
CA LEU A 112 -16.54 6.65 5.18
C LEU A 112 -17.00 6.25 3.78
N PHE A 113 -16.11 6.28 2.79
CA PHE A 113 -16.42 5.93 1.41
C PHE A 113 -16.49 4.42 1.17
N PHE A 114 -15.54 3.65 1.69
CA PHE A 114 -15.40 2.24 1.28
C PHE A 114 -15.75 1.28 2.40
N ILE A 115 -15.13 1.40 3.59
CA ILE A 115 -15.28 0.37 4.64
C ILE A 115 -16.67 0.37 5.28
N ALA A 116 -17.29 1.53 5.42
CA ALA A 116 -18.66 1.66 5.92
C ALA A 116 -19.72 1.20 4.90
N ASN A 117 -19.37 1.07 3.61
CA ASN A 117 -20.29 0.70 2.53
C ASN A 117 -19.97 -0.71 2.01
N TYR A 118 -20.60 -1.74 2.60
CA TYR A 118 -20.30 -3.13 2.26
C TYR A 118 -20.64 -3.50 0.81
N THR A 119 -21.62 -2.82 0.19
CA THR A 119 -22.12 -3.10 -1.16
C THR A 119 -21.02 -3.04 -2.23
N TRP A 120 -20.09 -2.09 -2.10
CA TRP A 120 -19.05 -1.85 -3.11
C TRP A 120 -17.63 -2.09 -2.58
N SER A 121 -17.48 -2.27 -1.26
CA SER A 121 -16.20 -2.61 -0.65
C SER A 121 -15.73 -3.99 -1.10
N TYR A 122 -14.45 -4.11 -1.44
CA TYR A 122 -13.82 -5.40 -1.72
C TYR A 122 -12.44 -5.49 -1.07
N GLY A 123 -11.74 -6.62 -1.28
CA GLY A 123 -10.49 -6.93 -0.59
C GLY A 123 -9.41 -5.84 -0.65
N ALA A 124 -9.32 -5.05 -1.73
CA ALA A 124 -8.33 -3.98 -1.82
C ALA A 124 -8.59 -2.85 -0.82
N ASP A 125 -9.85 -2.49 -0.57
CA ASP A 125 -10.21 -1.42 0.36
C ASP A 125 -9.80 -1.78 1.79
N TYR A 126 -10.05 -3.03 2.21
CA TYR A 126 -9.61 -3.50 3.53
C TYR A 126 -8.07 -3.50 3.67
N LEU A 127 -7.35 -3.81 2.60
CA LEU A 127 -5.89 -3.77 2.56
C LEU A 127 -5.35 -2.33 2.55
N ALA A 128 -6.02 -1.42 1.84
CA ALA A 128 -5.72 0.01 1.86
C ALA A 128 -5.96 0.60 3.25
N GLN A 129 -7.11 0.35 3.86
CA GLN A 129 -7.43 0.76 5.23
C GLN A 129 -6.39 0.25 6.23
N THR A 130 -5.96 -1.00 6.08
CA THR A 130 -4.89 -1.57 6.93
C THR A 130 -3.58 -0.80 6.75
N GLY A 131 -3.17 -0.49 5.52
CA GLY A 131 -1.95 0.30 5.27
C GLY A 131 -2.04 1.75 5.78
N LEU A 132 -3.22 2.38 5.69
CA LEU A 132 -3.48 3.68 6.32
C LEU A 132 -3.39 3.59 7.84
N PHE A 133 -3.92 2.53 8.44
CA PHE A 133 -3.78 2.27 9.87
C PHE A 133 -2.30 2.13 10.28
N PHE A 134 -1.50 1.35 9.55
CA PHE A 134 -0.06 1.26 9.79
C PHE A 134 0.62 2.63 9.66
N SER A 135 0.25 3.43 8.66
CA SER A 135 0.79 4.78 8.46
C SER A 135 0.47 5.70 9.65
N VAL A 136 -0.76 5.69 10.16
CA VAL A 136 -1.14 6.47 11.34
C VAL A 136 -0.38 5.96 12.58
N ILE A 137 -0.42 4.68 12.90
CA ILE A 137 0.19 4.17 14.13
C ILE A 137 1.71 4.35 14.16
N PHE A 138 2.40 4.10 13.04
CA PHE A 138 3.86 4.07 13.03
C PHE A 138 4.52 5.33 12.47
N CYS A 139 3.81 6.18 11.72
CA CYS A 139 4.35 7.46 11.21
C CYS A 139 3.75 8.69 11.88
N PHE A 140 2.50 8.65 12.35
CA PHE A 140 1.89 9.78 13.08
C PHE A 140 2.29 9.76 14.56
N PHE A 141 2.06 8.63 15.24
CA PHE A 141 2.37 8.49 16.65
C PHE A 141 3.84 8.10 16.85
N ARG A 142 4.44 8.65 17.91
CA ARG A 142 5.75 8.22 18.41
C ARG A 142 5.54 7.39 19.66
N SER A 143 6.29 6.30 19.78
CA SER A 143 6.31 5.53 21.02
C SER A 143 6.97 6.35 22.13
N ARG A 144 6.37 6.33 23.33
CA ARG A 144 6.98 6.87 24.55
C ARG A 144 8.12 5.98 25.07
N TRP A 145 8.11 4.70 24.70
CA TRP A 145 8.93 3.65 25.31
C TRP A 145 10.06 3.17 24.39
N LEU A 146 9.90 3.33 23.09
CA LEU A 146 10.86 2.87 22.09
C LEU A 146 11.43 4.05 21.30
N PRO A 147 12.75 4.04 21.01
CA PRO A 147 13.33 4.93 20.02
C PRO A 147 12.60 4.82 18.67
N ASN A 148 12.56 5.93 17.91
CA ASN A 148 11.79 6.03 16.67
C ASN A 148 12.16 4.94 15.65
N GLU A 149 13.45 4.64 15.50
CA GLU A 149 13.94 3.57 14.61
C GLU A 149 13.37 2.19 14.99
N LYS A 150 13.35 1.86 16.29
CA LYS A 150 12.82 0.58 16.78
C LYS A 150 11.30 0.51 16.64
N TRP A 151 10.61 1.64 16.82
CA TRP A 151 9.17 1.75 16.58
C TRP A 151 8.82 1.53 15.11
N ALA A 152 9.54 2.18 14.20
CA ALA A 152 9.38 1.99 12.77
C ALA A 152 9.69 0.54 12.35
N ALA A 153 10.77 -0.04 12.89
CA ALA A 153 11.12 -1.44 12.62
C ALA A 153 10.05 -2.43 13.09
N LEU A 154 9.40 -2.17 14.23
CA LEU A 154 8.24 -2.94 14.69
C LEU A 154 7.08 -2.82 13.69
N GLY A 155 6.76 -1.61 13.25
CA GLY A 155 5.72 -1.35 12.25
C GLY A 155 5.96 -2.12 10.95
N THR A 156 7.17 -2.03 10.37
CA THR A 156 7.54 -2.78 9.18
C THR A 156 7.47 -4.29 9.40
N LYS A 157 7.88 -4.78 10.58
CA LYS A 157 7.82 -6.21 10.92
C LYS A 157 6.37 -6.71 11.00
N LEU A 158 5.47 -5.95 11.63
CA LEU A 158 4.05 -6.28 11.72
C LEU A 158 3.37 -6.23 10.35
N PHE A 159 3.73 -5.25 9.52
CA PHE A 159 3.24 -5.16 8.14
C PHE A 159 3.66 -6.38 7.30
N ARG A 160 4.92 -6.83 7.41
CA ARG A 160 5.39 -8.08 6.79
C ARG A 160 4.58 -9.30 7.24
N TRP A 161 4.30 -9.40 8.54
CA TRP A 161 3.48 -10.49 9.08
C TRP A 161 2.06 -10.46 8.53
N GLN A 162 1.43 -9.28 8.50
CA GLN A 162 0.10 -9.12 7.94
C GLN A 162 0.05 -9.59 6.48
N LEU A 163 0.99 -9.16 5.63
CA LEU A 163 1.07 -9.67 4.25
C LEU A 163 1.33 -11.18 4.21
N THR A 164 2.21 -11.69 5.07
CA THR A 164 2.49 -13.13 5.14
C THR A 164 1.22 -13.94 5.40
N PHE A 165 0.38 -13.49 6.34
CA PHE A 165 -0.89 -14.15 6.62
C PHE A 165 -1.88 -14.02 5.48
N VAL A 166 -2.01 -12.82 4.88
CA VAL A 166 -2.92 -12.61 3.74
C VAL A 166 -2.59 -13.55 2.59
N TYR A 167 -1.32 -13.63 2.18
CA TYR A 167 -0.91 -14.53 1.10
C TYR A 167 -1.03 -16.01 1.51
N PHE A 168 -0.62 -16.38 2.72
CA PHE A 168 -0.69 -17.78 3.16
C PHE A 168 -2.13 -18.31 3.18
N PHE A 169 -3.07 -17.55 3.76
CA PHE A 169 -4.47 -17.97 3.81
C PHE A 169 -5.17 -17.89 2.45
N ALA A 170 -4.79 -16.94 1.59
CA ALA A 170 -5.24 -16.92 0.20
C ALA A 170 -4.79 -18.20 -0.54
N GLY A 171 -3.53 -18.61 -0.37
CA GLY A 171 -2.98 -19.83 -0.97
C GLY A 171 -3.60 -21.09 -0.39
N LEU A 172 -3.80 -21.13 0.93
CA LEU A 172 -4.42 -22.27 1.61
C LEU A 172 -5.85 -22.49 1.14
N GLY A 173 -6.65 -21.42 1.03
CA GLY A 173 -8.00 -21.50 0.49
C GLY A 173 -8.04 -22.06 -0.93
N LYS A 174 -7.09 -21.64 -1.78
CA LYS A 174 -6.94 -22.18 -3.14
C LYS A 174 -6.48 -23.64 -3.15
N ALA A 175 -5.57 -24.03 -2.25
CA ALA A 175 -5.04 -25.39 -2.17
C ALA A 175 -6.09 -26.41 -1.71
N VAL A 176 -7.00 -26.01 -0.83
CA VAL A 176 -8.14 -26.84 -0.41
C VAL A 176 -9.16 -26.98 -1.56
N GLY A 177 -9.29 -25.97 -2.41
CA GLY A 177 -10.18 -26.00 -3.57
C GLY A 177 -9.70 -26.96 -4.68
N PRO A 178 -10.58 -27.80 -5.26
CA PRO A 178 -10.16 -28.79 -6.26
C PRO A 178 -9.78 -28.17 -7.62
N THR A 179 -10.25 -26.95 -7.91
CA THR A 179 -10.18 -26.33 -9.24
C THR A 179 -8.87 -25.58 -9.54
N TRP A 180 -8.03 -25.32 -8.53
CA TRP A 180 -6.73 -24.67 -8.76
C TRP A 180 -5.68 -25.67 -9.26
N TRP A 181 -5.79 -26.92 -8.84
CA TRP A 181 -4.87 -28.00 -9.22
C TRP A 181 -5.04 -28.45 -10.68
N ASN A 182 -6.24 -28.34 -11.23
CA ASN A 182 -6.56 -28.77 -12.60
C ASN A 182 -6.64 -27.59 -13.61
N GLY A 183 -6.31 -26.37 -13.18
CA GLY A 183 -6.30 -25.17 -14.02
C GLY A 183 -7.67 -24.55 -14.30
N GLU A 184 -8.77 -25.16 -13.87
CA GLU A 184 -10.12 -24.66 -14.11
C GLU A 184 -10.36 -23.31 -13.43
N ALA A 185 -9.91 -23.14 -12.18
CA ALA A 185 -10.03 -21.87 -11.47
C ALA A 185 -9.23 -20.75 -12.16
N MET A 186 -8.06 -21.08 -12.69
CA MET A 186 -7.22 -20.12 -13.41
C MET A 186 -7.91 -19.65 -14.69
N TRP A 187 -8.41 -20.60 -15.50
CA TRP A 187 -9.17 -20.26 -16.70
C TRP A 187 -10.41 -19.43 -16.36
N LYS A 188 -11.20 -19.85 -15.38
CA LYS A 188 -12.39 -19.10 -14.96
C LYS A 188 -12.05 -17.69 -14.51
N ALA A 189 -11.02 -17.51 -13.68
CA ALA A 189 -10.61 -16.20 -13.15
C ALA A 189 -10.26 -15.21 -14.29
N LEU A 190 -9.57 -15.68 -15.33
CA LEU A 190 -9.18 -14.84 -16.46
C LEU A 190 -10.35 -14.46 -17.37
N GLN A 191 -11.37 -15.33 -17.48
CA GLN A 191 -12.52 -15.07 -18.35
C GLN A 191 -13.68 -14.38 -17.62
N GLN A 192 -13.55 -14.04 -16.33
CA GLN A 192 -14.59 -13.34 -15.60
C GLN A 192 -14.79 -11.92 -16.17
N PRO A 193 -16.04 -11.48 -16.41
CA PRO A 193 -16.33 -10.12 -16.84
C PRO A 193 -16.34 -9.15 -15.64
N LEU A 194 -15.27 -9.17 -14.83
CA LEU A 194 -15.13 -8.32 -13.63
C LEU A 194 -14.87 -6.86 -14.00
N SER A 195 -13.87 -6.63 -14.84
CA SER A 195 -13.46 -5.31 -15.28
C SER A 195 -12.85 -5.41 -16.67
N PRO A 196 -12.86 -4.34 -17.48
CA PRO A 196 -12.23 -4.36 -18.79
C PRO A 196 -10.74 -4.71 -18.67
N ALA A 197 -10.37 -5.91 -19.13
CA ALA A 197 -8.99 -6.34 -19.20
C ALA A 197 -8.25 -5.53 -20.26
N LEU A 198 -6.98 -5.20 -20.00
CA LEU A 198 -6.11 -4.59 -21.02
C LEU A 198 -5.71 -5.63 -22.07
N VAL A 199 -5.59 -6.90 -21.66
CA VAL A 199 -5.23 -8.03 -22.52
C VAL A 199 -6.33 -9.07 -22.44
N THR A 200 -7.14 -9.15 -23.49
CA THR A 200 -8.21 -10.16 -23.60
C THR A 200 -7.64 -11.48 -24.08
N ILE A 201 -7.87 -12.54 -23.32
CA ILE A 201 -7.49 -13.90 -23.69
C ILE A 201 -8.59 -14.52 -24.57
N PRO A 202 -8.29 -14.97 -25.81
CA PRO A 202 -9.29 -15.55 -26.68
C PRO A 202 -9.78 -16.90 -26.14
N GLN A 203 -11.05 -17.22 -26.38
CA GLN A 203 -11.66 -18.49 -25.94
C GLN A 203 -10.95 -19.72 -26.49
N SER A 204 -10.33 -19.63 -27.67
CA SER A 204 -9.52 -20.71 -28.25
C SER A 204 -8.33 -21.10 -27.36
N ALA A 205 -7.85 -20.22 -26.48
CA ALA A 205 -6.77 -20.51 -25.55
C ALA A 205 -7.16 -21.55 -24.47
N GLN A 206 -8.45 -21.89 -24.33
CA GLN A 206 -8.92 -22.94 -23.42
C GLN A 206 -8.23 -24.28 -23.68
N GLN A 207 -7.87 -24.58 -24.94
CA GLN A 207 -7.21 -25.82 -25.34
C GLN A 207 -5.84 -26.04 -24.69
N PHE A 208 -5.20 -24.97 -24.18
CA PHE A 208 -3.90 -25.03 -23.53
C PHE A 208 -4.01 -25.45 -22.05
N THR A 209 -4.69 -26.57 -21.75
CA THR A 209 -4.95 -27.03 -20.37
C THR A 209 -3.69 -27.10 -19.50
N ALA A 210 -2.57 -27.59 -20.04
CA ALA A 210 -1.30 -27.69 -19.32
C ALA A 210 -0.77 -26.32 -18.86
N LEU A 211 -1.00 -25.26 -19.65
CA LEU A 211 -0.64 -23.89 -19.28
C LEU A 211 -1.47 -23.42 -18.07
N TRP A 212 -2.79 -23.64 -18.10
CA TRP A 212 -3.69 -23.22 -17.02
C TRP A 212 -3.41 -23.96 -15.71
N VAL A 213 -3.13 -25.26 -15.79
CA VAL A 213 -2.66 -26.06 -14.65
C VAL A 213 -1.36 -25.50 -14.10
N GLY A 214 -0.38 -25.26 -14.97
CA GLY A 214 0.92 -24.72 -14.57
C GLY A 214 0.82 -23.36 -13.87
N LEU A 215 0.01 -22.44 -14.40
CA LEU A 215 -0.25 -21.13 -13.81
C LEU A 215 -0.99 -21.23 -12.46
N GLY A 216 -1.98 -22.14 -12.36
CA GLY A 216 -2.70 -22.43 -11.12
C GLY A 216 -1.76 -22.92 -10.01
N ILE A 217 -0.94 -23.92 -10.31
CA ILE A 217 0.06 -24.46 -9.38
C ILE A 217 1.12 -23.40 -9.04
N ALA A 218 1.60 -22.63 -10.02
CA ALA A 218 2.57 -21.56 -9.77
C ALA A 218 2.01 -20.50 -8.79
N THR A 219 0.74 -20.13 -8.95
CA THR A 219 0.03 -19.22 -8.03
C THR A 219 -0.02 -19.82 -6.61
N LEU A 220 -0.40 -21.09 -6.48
CA LEU A 220 -0.42 -21.79 -5.18
C LEU A 220 0.95 -21.79 -4.50
N LEU A 221 2.00 -22.13 -5.24
CA LEU A 221 3.36 -22.18 -4.71
C LEU A 221 3.87 -20.81 -4.28
N LEU A 222 3.54 -19.74 -5.03
CA LEU A 222 3.91 -18.38 -4.67
C LEU A 222 3.20 -17.92 -3.39
N GLU A 223 1.90 -18.19 -3.26
CA GLU A 223 1.10 -17.75 -2.11
C GLU A 223 1.44 -18.54 -0.83
N LEU A 224 1.50 -19.87 -0.91
CA LEU A 224 1.90 -20.73 0.22
C LEU A 224 3.38 -20.54 0.59
N GLY A 225 4.23 -20.34 -0.42
CA GLY A 225 5.65 -20.08 -0.26
C GLY A 225 5.99 -18.66 0.20
N TYR A 226 4.99 -17.78 0.37
CA TYR A 226 5.23 -16.38 0.74
C TYR A 226 5.98 -16.24 2.08
N GLY A 227 5.77 -17.16 3.03
CA GLY A 227 6.53 -17.20 4.28
C GLY A 227 8.06 -17.33 4.09
N LEU A 228 8.52 -17.83 2.95
CA LEU A 228 9.94 -17.98 2.65
C LEU A 228 10.65 -16.64 2.37
N LEU A 229 9.92 -15.53 2.14
CA LEU A 229 10.54 -14.20 1.97
C LEU A 229 11.30 -13.73 3.22
N TRP A 230 10.98 -14.28 4.39
CA TRP A 230 11.72 -14.07 5.63
C TRP A 230 13.18 -14.53 5.51
N ILE A 231 13.46 -15.54 4.68
CA ILE A 231 14.81 -16.02 4.36
C ILE A 231 15.51 -14.95 3.50
N LYS A 232 16.67 -14.47 3.97
CA LYS A 232 17.48 -13.50 3.22
C LYS A 232 18.16 -14.15 2.01
N GLY A 233 18.45 -13.36 0.98
CA GLY A 233 19.22 -13.79 -0.19
C GLY A 233 18.39 -13.89 -1.46
N ARG A 234 18.77 -14.80 -2.37
CA ARG A 234 18.17 -14.93 -3.70
C ARG A 234 16.71 -15.38 -3.65
N VAL A 235 16.35 -16.23 -2.69
CA VAL A 235 14.99 -16.75 -2.50
C VAL A 235 13.99 -15.60 -2.35
N ARG A 236 14.28 -14.62 -1.48
CA ARG A 236 13.45 -13.43 -1.32
C ARG A 236 13.19 -12.73 -2.63
N ILE A 237 14.24 -12.46 -3.42
CA ILE A 237 14.14 -11.73 -4.69
C ILE A 237 13.30 -12.51 -5.68
N TYR A 238 13.50 -13.83 -5.80
CA TYR A 238 12.74 -14.64 -6.75
C TYR A 238 11.26 -14.69 -6.37
N ILE A 239 10.92 -14.93 -5.11
CA ILE A 239 9.52 -15.02 -4.70
C ILE A 239 8.86 -13.64 -4.78
N SER A 240 9.50 -12.57 -4.29
CA SER A 240 8.93 -11.22 -4.39
C SER A 240 8.74 -10.80 -5.85
N THR A 241 9.68 -11.15 -6.75
CA THR A 241 9.53 -10.89 -8.19
C THR A 241 8.38 -11.70 -8.77
N GLY A 242 8.26 -12.98 -8.41
CA GLY A 242 7.13 -13.83 -8.83
C GLY A 242 5.78 -13.26 -8.39
N ILE A 243 5.67 -12.79 -7.15
CA ILE A 243 4.46 -12.12 -6.63
C ILE A 243 4.17 -10.83 -7.40
N ILE A 244 5.18 -10.00 -7.67
CA ILE A 244 5.01 -8.77 -8.46
C ILE A 244 4.52 -9.09 -9.87
N LEU A 245 5.11 -10.09 -10.53
CA LEU A 245 4.71 -10.53 -11.87
C LEU A 245 3.30 -11.14 -11.89
N MET A 246 2.93 -11.89 -10.87
CA MET A 246 1.60 -12.43 -10.71
C MET A 246 0.56 -11.31 -10.63
N HIS A 247 0.78 -10.31 -9.78
CA HIS A 247 -0.10 -9.13 -9.67
C HIS A 247 -0.11 -8.29 -10.95
N LEU A 248 1.02 -8.17 -11.64
CA LEU A 248 1.05 -7.54 -12.96
C LEU A 248 0.19 -8.30 -13.97
N GLY A 249 0.23 -9.63 -13.96
CA GLY A 249 -0.66 -10.47 -14.75
C GLY A 249 -2.13 -10.18 -14.45
N ILE A 250 -2.51 -10.19 -13.17
CA ILE A 250 -3.87 -9.87 -12.71
C ILE A 250 -4.32 -8.48 -13.21
N ALA A 251 -3.47 -7.46 -13.12
CA ALA A 251 -3.79 -6.11 -13.63
C ALA A 251 -4.09 -6.12 -15.12
N LEU A 252 -3.30 -6.84 -15.91
CA LEU A 252 -3.39 -6.86 -17.37
C LEU A 252 -4.56 -7.69 -17.87
N THR A 253 -4.82 -8.85 -17.27
CA THR A 253 -5.77 -9.83 -17.78
C THR A 253 -7.12 -9.85 -17.07
N MET A 254 -7.19 -9.43 -15.80
CA MET A 254 -8.44 -9.40 -15.02
C MET A 254 -9.00 -7.99 -14.83
N GLY A 255 -8.25 -6.95 -15.23
CA GLY A 255 -8.67 -5.55 -15.07
C GLY A 255 -8.62 -5.03 -13.64
N LEU A 256 -8.16 -5.83 -12.67
CA LEU A 256 -8.06 -5.47 -11.25
C LEU A 256 -6.81 -4.60 -10.98
N VAL A 257 -6.74 -3.44 -11.65
CA VAL A 257 -5.55 -2.55 -11.65
C VAL A 257 -5.27 -2.00 -10.25
N HIS A 258 -6.30 -1.48 -9.55
CA HIS A 258 -6.12 -0.88 -8.23
C HIS A 258 -5.53 -1.88 -7.23
N PHE A 259 -6.19 -3.04 -7.08
CA PHE A 259 -5.75 -4.15 -6.25
C PHE A 259 -4.30 -4.55 -6.57
N SER A 260 -3.99 -4.74 -7.85
CA SER A 260 -2.67 -5.18 -8.28
C SER A 260 -1.58 -4.14 -7.99
N CYS A 261 -1.84 -2.86 -8.25
CA CYS A 261 -0.91 -1.77 -7.91
C CYS A 261 -0.66 -1.68 -6.41
N LEU A 262 -1.70 -1.82 -5.59
CA LEU A 262 -1.60 -1.84 -4.13
C LEU A 262 -0.72 -3.00 -3.65
N MET A 263 -0.99 -4.22 -4.14
CA MET A 263 -0.23 -5.41 -3.75
C MET A 263 1.23 -5.33 -4.21
N ILE A 264 1.49 -4.83 -5.42
CA ILE A 264 2.86 -4.59 -5.90
C ILE A 264 3.56 -3.59 -4.98
N TRP A 265 2.93 -2.45 -4.69
CA TRP A 265 3.50 -1.41 -3.84
C TRP A 265 3.83 -1.92 -2.44
N TYR A 266 2.92 -2.67 -1.82
CA TYR A 266 3.11 -3.30 -0.52
C TYR A 266 4.27 -4.29 -0.51
N ASN A 267 4.41 -5.12 -1.53
CA ASN A 267 5.52 -6.06 -1.63
C ASN A 267 6.87 -5.37 -1.84
N LEU A 268 6.91 -4.31 -2.65
CA LEU A 268 8.11 -3.49 -2.83
C LEU A 268 8.58 -2.91 -1.50
N CYS A 269 7.67 -2.29 -0.74
CA CYS A 269 7.97 -1.66 0.54
C CYS A 269 8.29 -2.69 1.63
N ALA A 270 7.48 -3.74 1.79
CA ALA A 270 7.66 -4.72 2.85
C ALA A 270 9.02 -5.42 2.75
N TRP A 271 9.46 -5.77 1.54
CA TRP A 271 10.64 -6.61 1.35
C TRP A 271 11.87 -5.87 0.84
N ASP A 272 11.79 -4.54 0.71
CA ASP A 272 12.88 -3.68 0.24
C ASP A 272 13.44 -4.16 -1.11
N HIS A 273 12.52 -4.31 -2.06
CA HIS A 273 12.83 -4.89 -3.37
C HIS A 273 13.66 -3.91 -4.22
N PRO A 274 14.63 -4.35 -5.05
CA PRO A 274 15.47 -3.44 -5.85
C PRO A 274 14.71 -2.44 -6.74
N LEU A 275 13.51 -2.80 -7.19
CA LEU A 275 12.65 -1.89 -7.96
C LEU A 275 12.16 -0.68 -7.14
N LEU A 276 12.05 -0.82 -5.82
CA LEU A 276 11.66 0.27 -4.91
C LEU A 276 12.65 1.44 -5.03
N HIS A 277 13.95 1.16 -5.00
CA HIS A 277 14.99 2.20 -5.09
C HIS A 277 14.95 2.96 -6.41
N ARG A 278 14.50 2.31 -7.50
CA ARG A 278 14.35 2.96 -8.81
C ARG A 278 13.11 3.86 -8.85
N ILE A 279 11.99 3.36 -8.35
CA ILE A 279 10.70 4.06 -8.39
C ILE A 279 10.66 5.21 -7.36
N ALA A 280 11.15 4.95 -6.14
CA ALA A 280 11.10 5.90 -5.04
C ALA A 280 12.34 6.82 -4.96
N LYS A 281 13.28 6.74 -5.93
CA LYS A 281 14.48 7.59 -5.97
C LYS A 281 14.23 9.08 -5.67
N PRO A 282 13.24 9.78 -6.29
CA PRO A 282 13.01 11.19 -5.99
C PRO A 282 12.54 11.42 -4.55
N VAL A 283 11.76 10.48 -4.01
CA VAL A 283 11.20 10.54 -2.66
C VAL A 283 12.29 10.26 -1.60
N ILE A 284 13.16 9.29 -1.87
CA ILE A 284 14.31 8.94 -1.02
C ILE A 284 15.26 10.12 -0.90
N LYS A 285 15.63 10.75 -2.03
CA LYS A 285 16.52 11.91 -2.04
C LYS A 285 15.99 13.06 -1.19
N LEU A 286 14.69 13.31 -1.23
CA LEU A 286 14.05 14.36 -0.42
C LEU A 286 14.14 14.07 1.09
N LEU A 287 13.98 12.80 1.48
CA LEU A 287 14.08 12.37 2.88
C LEU A 287 15.52 12.47 3.40
N GLU A 288 16.51 12.08 2.60
CA GLU A 288 17.94 12.21 2.95
C GLU A 288 18.35 13.68 3.14
N THR A 289 17.84 14.60 2.32
CA THR A 289 18.17 16.03 2.45
C THR A 289 17.51 16.73 3.64
N ALA A 290 16.48 16.12 4.24
CA ALA A 290 15.76 16.68 5.38
C ALA A 290 16.44 16.38 6.73
N GLU A 291 17.39 15.43 6.77
CA GLU A 291 18.25 15.27 7.94
C GLU A 291 19.30 16.39 7.95
N PRO A 292 19.37 17.23 9.01
CA PRO A 292 20.42 18.22 9.10
C PRO A 292 21.74 17.46 9.14
N THR A 293 22.59 17.71 8.14
CA THR A 293 23.94 17.17 8.08
C THR A 293 24.68 17.74 9.29
N LEU A 294 24.67 17.01 10.40
CA LEU A 294 25.45 17.35 11.58
C LEU A 294 26.90 17.15 11.16
N GLN A 295 27.52 18.20 10.62
CA GLN A 295 28.96 18.29 10.49
C GLN A 295 29.52 18.32 11.91
N VAL A 296 29.68 17.14 12.49
CA VAL A 296 30.48 16.98 13.71
C VAL A 296 31.91 17.30 13.30
N ARG A 297 32.30 18.57 13.47
CA ARG A 297 33.70 18.98 13.41
C ARG A 297 34.39 18.20 14.52
N THR A 298 35.12 17.15 14.16
CA THR A 298 35.98 16.43 15.09
C THR A 298 36.98 17.42 15.66
N ALA A 299 36.75 17.83 16.91
CA ALA A 299 37.65 18.66 17.69
C ALA A 299 38.87 17.81 18.11
N THR A 300 39.68 17.39 17.14
CA THR A 300 40.96 16.71 17.38
C THR A 300 42.09 17.30 16.53
N ALA A 301 41.86 18.40 15.81
CA ALA A 301 42.85 19.00 14.93
C ALA A 301 43.73 20.10 15.56
N ASP A 302 43.46 20.58 16.78
CA ASP A 302 44.17 21.73 17.38
C ASP A 302 44.91 21.41 18.70
N LEU A 303 45.47 20.21 18.84
CA LEU A 303 46.45 19.93 19.92
C LEU A 303 47.82 19.61 19.32
N ASP A 304 48.44 20.64 18.76
CA ASP A 304 49.87 20.66 18.46
C ASP A 304 50.65 20.70 19.78
N THR A 305 51.10 19.54 20.23
CA THR A 305 51.99 19.39 21.39
C THR A 305 53.41 19.07 20.90
N ARG A 306 54.00 20.00 20.15
CA ARG A 306 55.41 19.93 19.76
C ARG A 306 56.14 21.27 19.90
N GLU A 307 55.95 21.98 21.01
CA GLU A 307 56.92 22.98 21.45
C GLU A 307 57.25 22.80 22.94
N GLY A 308 58.41 22.21 23.19
CA GLY A 308 58.93 21.91 24.52
C GLY A 308 60.46 21.81 24.51
N GLY A 309 61.12 22.95 24.25
CA GLY A 309 62.40 23.37 24.83
C GLY A 309 63.60 22.42 24.77
N ASN A 310 64.38 22.52 23.68
CA ASN A 310 65.76 22.05 23.64
C ASN A 310 66.69 23.14 24.20
N ASN A 311 67.03 23.07 25.49
CA ASN A 311 67.98 24.00 26.13
C ASN A 311 69.43 23.53 25.89
N LYS A 312 70.15 24.26 25.05
CA LYS A 312 71.58 24.08 24.77
C LYS A 312 72.43 24.64 25.93
N HIS A 313 73.33 23.81 26.45
CA HIS A 313 74.57 24.26 27.07
C HIS A 313 75.46 24.99 26.05
N VAL A 314 75.90 26.22 26.32
CA VAL A 314 77.27 26.70 26.04
C VAL A 314 77.59 27.87 26.98
N LYS A 315 78.58 27.64 27.86
CA LYS A 315 79.48 28.54 28.61
C LYS A 315 78.91 29.67 29.46
#